data_AF-A0A1C4UIH9-F1
#
_entry.id   AF-A0A1C4UIH9-F1
#
_cell.length_a   1.000
_cell.length_b   1.000
_cell.length_c   1.000
_cell.angle_alpha   90.00
_cell.angle_beta   90.00
_cell.angle_gamma   90.00
#
_symmetry.space_group_name_H-M   'P 1'
#
loop_
_entity.id
_entity.type
_entity.pdbx_description
1 polymer ?
#
loop_
_entity_poly.entity_id
_entity_poly.type
_entity_poly.pdbx_seq_one_letter_code
_entity_poly.pdbx_strand_id
1 'polypeptide(L)'
;MTRLGDLERAVMDVLWDVVPGTSDGVTVREVADALDGRELAYTTVMTVLDRLAGKGMVQREREGRAWRYRPAASREAHIAQLMLDALDLGGSRDAALVRFARSVTGTEAEVLRAALGSEAGLTGPGSADDGTGLTDRVDGPTGRRPAGEAAER
;
A
#
# COMPACT_ATOMS: atom_id res chain seq x y z
N MET A 1 4.49 8.11 -13.99
CA MET A 1 3.93 8.29 -12.64
C MET A 1 3.19 9.61 -12.57
N THR A 2 2.06 9.66 -11.86
CA THR A 2 1.26 10.87 -11.82
C THR A 2 1.68 11.79 -10.68
N ARG A 3 2.65 12.66 -10.96
CA ARG A 3 2.92 13.81 -10.12
C ARG A 3 1.61 14.60 -9.98
N LEU A 4 1.18 14.83 -8.73
CA LEU A 4 0.01 15.65 -8.48
C LEU A 4 0.33 17.10 -8.82
N GLY A 5 -0.52 17.74 -9.63
CA GLY A 5 -0.49 19.20 -9.77
C GLY A 5 -0.96 19.89 -8.48
N ASP A 6 -0.75 21.20 -8.37
CA ASP A 6 -1.06 21.96 -7.14
C ASP A 6 -2.51 21.79 -6.68
N LEU A 7 -3.46 21.81 -7.62
CA LEU A 7 -4.88 21.64 -7.31
C LEU A 7 -5.24 20.19 -6.96
N GLU A 8 -4.63 19.22 -7.64
CA GLU A 8 -4.82 17.80 -7.33
C GLU A 8 -4.28 17.48 -5.94
N ARG A 9 -3.16 18.09 -5.56
CA ARG A 9 -2.60 17.98 -4.22
C ARG A 9 -3.52 18.61 -3.18
N ALA A 10 -4.01 19.83 -3.41
CA ALA A 10 -4.95 20.48 -2.50
C ALA A 10 -6.22 19.65 -2.29
N VAL A 11 -6.77 19.04 -3.35
CA VAL A 11 -7.91 18.12 -3.23
C VAL A 11 -7.55 16.87 -2.41
N MET A 12 -6.40 16.24 -2.70
CA MET A 12 -5.96 15.07 -1.92
C MET A 12 -5.72 15.40 -0.44
N ASP A 13 -5.20 16.59 -0.13
CA ASP A 13 -5.01 17.04 1.25
C ASP A 13 -6.35 17.07 2.00
N VAL A 14 -7.40 17.64 1.40
CA VAL A 14 -8.76 17.60 1.96
C VAL A 14 -9.24 16.17 2.17
N LEU A 15 -9.04 15.28 1.19
CA LEU A 15 -9.46 13.88 1.30
C LEU A 15 -8.75 13.15 2.44
N TRP A 16 -7.44 13.36 2.61
CA TRP A 16 -6.69 12.75 3.70
C TRP A 16 -7.06 13.30 5.07
N ASP A 17 -7.45 14.56 5.15
CA ASP A 17 -7.77 15.19 6.44
C ASP A 17 -9.21 14.90 6.88
N VAL A 18 -10.17 14.78 5.94
CA VAL A 18 -11.59 14.63 6.25
C VAL A 18 -12.07 13.17 6.29
N VAL A 19 -11.55 12.30 5.41
CA VAL A 19 -12.04 10.90 5.31
C VAL A 19 -11.76 10.05 6.55
N PRO A 20 -10.63 10.19 7.27
CA PRO A 20 -10.45 9.49 8.55
C PRO A 20 -11.54 9.83 9.58
N GLY A 21 -12.18 11.00 9.47
CA GLY A 21 -13.32 11.41 10.30
C GLY A 21 -14.69 11.01 9.74
N THR A 22 -14.78 10.53 8.50
CA THR A 22 -16.03 10.20 7.80
C THR A 22 -15.89 8.85 7.08
N SER A 23 -16.41 7.78 7.68
CA SER A 23 -16.29 6.40 7.18
C SER A 23 -16.79 6.21 5.74
N ASP A 24 -17.70 7.06 5.28
CA ASP A 24 -18.35 6.91 3.97
C ASP A 24 -17.67 7.72 2.85
N GLY A 25 -16.61 8.48 3.16
CA GLY A 25 -15.96 9.37 2.19
C GLY A 25 -16.69 10.69 1.98
N VAL A 26 -16.17 11.52 1.07
CA VAL A 26 -16.64 12.91 0.90
C VAL A 26 -17.17 13.18 -0.51
N THR A 27 -18.21 13.99 -0.58
CA THR A 27 -18.84 14.46 -1.81
C THR A 27 -18.04 15.59 -2.45
N VAL A 28 -18.30 15.84 -3.73
CA VAL A 28 -17.71 16.99 -4.45
C VAL A 28 -18.02 18.32 -3.74
N ARG A 29 -19.23 18.45 -3.17
CA ARG A 29 -19.65 19.66 -2.46
C ARG A 29 -18.80 19.87 -1.20
N GLU A 30 -18.66 18.84 -0.37
CA GLU A 30 -17.85 18.92 0.85
C GLU A 30 -16.38 19.25 0.53
N VAL A 31 -15.83 18.69 -0.55
CA VAL A 31 -14.48 19.03 -1.00
C VAL A 31 -14.40 20.49 -1.49
N ALA A 32 -15.40 20.96 -2.24
CA ALA A 32 -15.45 22.35 -2.70
C ALA A 32 -15.56 23.33 -1.53
N ASP A 33 -16.41 23.04 -0.55
CA ASP A 33 -16.60 23.86 0.66
C ASP A 33 -15.31 23.91 1.50
N ALA A 34 -14.56 22.80 1.58
CA ALA A 34 -13.25 22.77 2.25
C ALA A 34 -12.16 23.55 1.50
N LEU A 35 -12.37 23.84 0.21
CA LEU A 35 -11.45 24.59 -0.66
C LEU A 35 -11.90 26.04 -0.91
N ASP A 36 -12.91 26.54 -0.20
CA ASP A 36 -13.58 27.84 -0.47
C ASP A 36 -12.61 29.03 -0.48
N GLY A 37 -11.50 28.95 0.26
CA GLY A 37 -10.40 29.94 0.22
C GLY A 37 -9.66 30.07 -1.12
N ARG A 38 -10.02 29.29 -2.16
CA ARG A 38 -9.40 29.29 -3.49
C ARG A 38 -10.32 29.79 -4.61
N GLU A 39 -11.54 30.25 -4.32
CA GLU A 39 -12.55 30.69 -5.31
C GLU A 39 -12.74 29.71 -6.49
N LEU A 40 -12.83 28.41 -6.19
CA LEU A 40 -12.93 27.38 -7.22
C LEU A 40 -14.39 27.10 -7.59
N ALA A 41 -14.69 27.08 -8.89
CA ALA A 41 -15.98 26.59 -9.36
C ALA A 41 -16.17 25.11 -9.00
N TYR A 42 -17.39 24.74 -8.60
CA TYR A 42 -17.77 23.36 -8.24
C TYR A 42 -17.38 22.32 -9.33
N THR A 43 -17.58 22.66 -10.60
CA THR A 43 -17.25 21.79 -11.73
C THR A 43 -15.74 21.57 -11.90
N THR A 44 -14.92 22.52 -11.45
CA THR A 44 -13.46 22.37 -11.41
C THR A 44 -13.08 21.29 -10.41
N VAL A 45 -13.63 21.34 -9.19
CA VAL A 45 -13.40 20.31 -8.15
C VAL A 45 -13.88 18.95 -8.63
N MET A 46 -15.07 18.89 -9.24
CA MET A 46 -15.60 17.66 -9.84
C MET A 46 -14.64 17.06 -10.88
N THR A 47 -14.15 17.88 -11.80
CA THR A 47 -13.22 17.44 -12.85
C THR A 47 -11.88 16.95 -12.28
N VAL A 48 -11.39 17.60 -11.22
CA VAL A 48 -10.15 17.18 -10.55
C VAL A 48 -10.33 15.84 -9.85
N LEU A 49 -11.44 15.62 -9.15
CA LEU A 49 -11.77 14.34 -8.53
C LEU A 49 -11.90 13.22 -9.56
N ASP A 50 -12.54 13.48 -10.71
CA ASP A 50 -12.61 12.50 -11.81
C ASP A 50 -11.22 12.17 -12.38
N ARG A 51 -10.34 13.16 -12.53
CA ARG A 51 -8.94 12.93 -12.95
C ARG A 51 -8.18 12.10 -11.93
N LEU A 52 -8.32 12.39 -10.63
CA LEU A 52 -7.71 11.62 -9.56
C LEU A 52 -8.23 10.18 -9.54
N ALA A 53 -9.52 9.97 -9.81
CA ALA A 53 -10.10 8.63 -9.90
C ALA A 53 -9.51 7.87 -11.10
N GLY A 54 -9.40 8.52 -12.27
CA GLY A 54 -8.73 7.94 -13.44
C GLY A 54 -7.26 7.60 -13.22
N LYS A 55 -6.60 8.28 -12.27
CA LYS A 55 -5.21 8.01 -11.85
C LYS A 55 -5.10 6.92 -10.77
N GLY A 56 -6.23 6.42 -10.26
CA GLY A 56 -6.26 5.47 -9.14
C GLY A 56 -5.89 6.08 -7.79
N MET A 57 -5.85 7.42 -7.67
CA MET A 57 -5.51 8.11 -6.42
C MET A 57 -6.68 8.15 -5.43
N VAL A 58 -7.90 8.09 -5.97
CA VAL A 58 -9.14 8.07 -5.19
C VAL A 58 -10.04 6.98 -5.72
N GLN A 59 -10.82 6.39 -4.81
CA GLN A 59 -11.93 5.53 -5.13
C GLN A 59 -13.18 6.38 -5.16
N ARG A 60 -14.09 6.12 -6.11
CA ARG A 60 -15.39 6.77 -6.18
C ARG A 60 -16.49 5.74 -6.02
N GLU A 61 -17.47 6.06 -5.17
CA GLU A 61 -18.63 5.23 -4.89
C GLU A 61 -19.90 6.05 -5.09
N ARG A 62 -20.94 5.43 -5.65
CA ARG A 62 -22.21 6.12 -5.89
C ARG A 62 -23.11 5.95 -4.68
N GLU A 63 -23.49 7.06 -4.05
CA GLU A 63 -24.43 7.10 -2.94
C GLU A 63 -25.68 7.88 -3.34
N GLY A 64 -26.75 7.13 -3.65
CA GLY A 64 -27.99 7.70 -4.17
C GLY A 64 -27.76 8.46 -5.48
N ARG A 65 -27.83 9.80 -5.42
CA ARG A 65 -27.63 10.71 -6.56
C ARG A 65 -26.26 11.39 -6.57
N ALA A 66 -25.46 11.21 -5.54
CA ALA A 66 -24.14 11.84 -5.40
C ALA A 66 -23.01 10.80 -5.56
N TRP A 67 -21.83 11.29 -5.90
CA TRP A 67 -20.59 10.52 -5.83
C TRP A 67 -19.85 10.88 -4.55
N ARG A 68 -19.39 9.87 -3.81
CA ARG A 68 -18.43 10.02 -2.72
C ARG A 68 -17.06 9.55 -3.16
N TYR A 69 -16.04 10.20 -2.63
CA TYR A 69 -14.65 9.95 -2.92
C TYR A 69 -13.90 9.62 -1.64
N ARG A 70 -13.02 8.62 -1.73
CA ARG A 70 -12.09 8.23 -0.66
C ARG A 70 -10.68 8.14 -1.23
N PRO A 71 -9.63 8.55 -0.49
CA PRO A 71 -8.26 8.33 -0.93
C PRO A 71 -8.01 6.82 -1.04
N ALA A 72 -7.36 6.39 -2.13
CA ALA A 72 -7.06 4.98 -2.35
C ALA A 72 -5.94 4.45 -1.45
N ALA A 73 -5.11 5.35 -0.91
CA ALA A 73 -4.03 5.08 0.02
C ALA A 73 -3.89 6.24 1.03
N SER A 74 -3.30 5.99 2.20
CA SER A 74 -3.01 7.06 3.16
C SER A 74 -1.99 8.05 2.62
N ARG A 75 -1.88 9.22 3.27
CA ARG A 75 -0.91 10.27 2.93
C ARG A 75 0.51 9.71 3.02
N GLU A 76 0.79 8.96 4.09
CA GLU A 76 2.08 8.33 4.38
C GLU A 76 2.41 7.26 3.34
N ALA A 77 1.44 6.41 2.99
CA ALA A 77 1.62 5.40 1.95
C ALA A 77 1.93 6.04 0.58
N HIS A 78 1.26 7.14 0.24
CA HIS A 78 1.55 7.88 -0.99
C HIS A 78 2.96 8.49 -0.98
N ILE A 79 3.41 9.07 0.14
CA ILE A 79 4.76 9.62 0.29
C ILE A 79 5.81 8.50 0.19
N ALA A 80 5.58 7.37 0.86
CA ALA A 80 6.47 6.21 0.78
C ALA A 80 6.60 5.70 -0.67
N GLN A 81 5.50 5.63 -1.41
CA GLN A 81 5.54 5.25 -2.83
C GLN A 81 6.34 6.27 -3.67
N LEU A 82 6.21 7.57 -3.41
CA LEU A 82 7.03 8.60 -4.08
C LEU A 82 8.53 8.42 -3.80
N MET A 83 8.90 8.05 -2.58
CA MET A 83 10.30 7.77 -2.23
C MET A 83 10.81 6.52 -2.97
N LEU A 84 10.01 5.47 -3.04
CA LEU A 84 10.36 4.23 -3.73
C LEU A 84 10.50 4.46 -5.24
N ASP A 85 9.57 5.17 -5.86
CA ASP A 85 9.61 5.45 -7.29
C ASP A 85 10.79 6.35 -7.67
N ALA A 86 11.23 7.22 -6.75
CA ALA A 86 12.44 8.00 -6.94
C ALA A 86 13.71 7.12 -7.01
N LEU A 87 13.71 5.94 -6.39
CA LEU A 87 14.82 4.97 -6.52
C LEU A 87 14.89 4.34 -7.92
N ASP A 88 13.80 4.37 -8.66
CA ASP A 88 13.71 3.84 -10.03
C ASP A 88 14.04 4.89 -11.10
N LEU A 89 14.36 6.14 -10.70
CA LEU A 89 14.78 7.23 -11.59
C LEU A 89 16.24 7.08 -12.04
N GLY A 90 16.55 6.00 -12.76
CA GLY A 90 17.82 5.79 -13.45
C GLY A 90 19.05 5.63 -12.55
N GLY A 91 20.02 4.83 -13.01
CA GLY A 91 21.22 4.50 -12.23
C GLY A 91 21.04 3.29 -11.31
N SER A 92 21.91 3.16 -10.31
CA SER A 92 21.92 2.03 -9.38
C SER A 92 21.03 2.33 -8.17
N ARG A 93 19.95 1.56 -8.03
CA ARG A 93 19.05 1.59 -6.87
C ARG A 93 19.81 1.41 -5.55
N ASP A 94 20.75 0.47 -5.51
CA ASP A 94 21.59 0.22 -4.33
C ASP A 94 22.47 1.43 -3.98
N ALA A 95 23.05 2.09 -4.98
CA ALA A 95 23.85 3.29 -4.75
C ALA A 95 22.99 4.46 -4.18
N ALA A 96 21.76 4.61 -4.68
CA ALA A 96 20.80 5.59 -4.17
C ALA A 96 20.42 5.30 -2.71
N LEU A 97 20.14 4.03 -2.38
CA LEU A 97 19.85 3.58 -1.01
C LEU A 97 21.03 3.81 -0.07
N VAL A 98 22.26 3.47 -0.47
CA VAL A 98 23.47 3.74 0.33
C VAL A 98 23.64 5.23 0.58
N ARG A 99 23.43 6.06 -0.45
CA ARG A 99 23.52 7.53 -0.31
C ARG A 99 22.45 8.07 0.62
N PHE A 100 21.21 7.60 0.48
CA PHE A 100 20.08 7.97 1.34
C PHE A 100 20.33 7.58 2.80
N ALA A 101 20.74 6.34 3.05
CA ALA A 101 21.03 5.83 4.40
C ALA A 101 22.16 6.62 5.08
N ARG A 102 23.12 7.15 4.34
CA ARG A 102 24.18 8.03 4.87
C ARG A 102 23.69 9.46 5.13
N SER A 103 22.63 9.92 4.47
CA SER A 103 22.08 11.26 4.65
C SER A 103 21.00 11.35 5.75
N VAL A 104 20.27 10.27 6.00
CA VAL A 104 19.28 10.21 7.07
C VAL A 104 20.00 10.02 8.40
N THR A 105 19.84 10.96 9.33
CA THR A 105 20.56 10.99 10.61
C THR A 105 19.61 11.29 11.77
N GLY A 106 20.10 11.15 13.01
CA GLY A 106 19.30 11.43 14.21
C GLY A 106 18.05 10.54 14.32
N THR A 107 16.95 11.15 14.73
CA THR A 107 15.66 10.48 15.01
C THR A 107 15.10 9.73 13.81
N GLU A 108 15.21 10.29 12.60
CA GLU A 108 14.71 9.64 11.37
C GLU A 108 15.45 8.32 11.09
N ALA A 109 16.77 8.29 11.36
CA ALA A 109 17.57 7.08 11.21
C ALA A 109 17.23 6.02 12.26
N GLU A 110 16.87 6.44 13.48
CA GLU A 110 16.40 5.54 14.54
C GLU A 110 15.06 4.92 14.18
N VAL A 111 14.11 5.73 13.70
CA VAL A 111 12.80 5.25 13.22
C VAL A 111 12.98 4.24 12.08
N LEU A 112 13.81 4.57 11.08
CA LEU A 112 14.04 3.67 9.95
C LEU A 112 14.70 2.36 10.37
N ARG A 113 15.68 2.41 11.28
CA ARG A 113 16.32 1.20 11.83
C ARG A 113 15.34 0.33 12.60
N ALA A 114 14.50 0.93 13.44
CA ALA A 114 13.49 0.20 14.21
C ALA A 114 12.47 -0.48 13.29
N ALA A 115 11.99 0.22 12.25
CA ALA A 115 11.05 -0.33 11.28
C ALA A 115 11.65 -1.52 10.50
N LEU A 116 12.88 -1.39 9.98
CA LEU A 116 13.56 -2.45 9.23
C LEU A 116 13.91 -3.67 10.10
N GLY A 117 14.27 -3.44 11.37
CA GLY A 117 14.55 -4.53 12.32
C GLY A 117 13.30 -5.32 12.73
N SER A 118 12.13 -4.67 12.73
CA SER A 118 10.85 -5.31 13.07
C SER A 118 10.34 -6.24 11.95
N GLU A 119 10.59 -5.89 10.69
CA GLU A 119 10.25 -6.72 9.52
C GLU A 119 11.13 -7.98 9.41
N ALA A 120 12.42 -7.88 9.77
CA ALA A 120 13.36 -9.01 9.72
C ALA A 120 13.04 -10.13 10.73
N GLY A 121 12.21 -9.85 11.75
CA GLY A 121 11.74 -10.83 12.72
C GLY A 121 10.64 -11.77 12.20
N LEU A 122 10.03 -11.48 11.05
CA LEU A 122 9.00 -12.31 10.41
C LEU A 122 9.55 -13.26 9.34
N THR A 123 10.84 -13.15 9.00
CA THR A 123 11.54 -14.03 8.05
C THR A 123 12.76 -14.68 8.70
N GLY A 124 12.53 -15.46 9.76
CA GLY A 124 13.52 -16.40 10.33
C GLY A 124 13.29 -17.82 9.79
N PRO A 125 14.34 -18.56 9.38
CA PRO A 125 14.19 -19.86 8.73
C PRO A 125 13.62 -20.89 9.71
N GLY A 126 12.67 -21.68 9.21
CA GLY A 126 12.11 -22.82 9.91
C GLY A 126 13.20 -23.73 10.47
N SER A 127 12.98 -24.13 11.71
CA SER A 127 13.72 -25.11 12.49
C SER A 127 14.26 -26.25 11.64
N ALA A 128 15.58 -26.28 11.44
CA ALA A 128 16.31 -27.53 11.30
C ALA A 128 16.44 -28.09 12.72
N ASP A 129 15.46 -28.90 13.10
CA ASP A 129 15.57 -29.86 14.18
C ASP A 129 16.65 -30.87 13.77
N ASP A 130 17.83 -30.77 14.40
CA ASP A 130 18.93 -31.71 14.23
C ASP A 130 19.21 -32.42 15.56
N GLY A 131 18.57 -33.59 15.69
CA GLY A 131 19.21 -34.83 16.13
C GLY A 131 19.31 -35.10 17.63
N THR A 132 18.63 -36.15 18.10
CA THR A 132 19.24 -37.49 18.27
C THR A 132 18.29 -38.44 19.02
N GLY A 133 17.97 -39.57 18.39
CA GLY A 133 17.11 -40.60 18.97
C GLY A 133 17.14 -41.90 18.17
N LEU A 134 18.35 -42.47 18.05
CA LEU A 134 18.69 -43.88 17.95
C LEU A 134 17.63 -44.86 17.42
N THR A 135 17.97 -45.45 16.28
CA THR A 135 17.43 -46.66 15.66
C THR A 135 17.05 -47.78 16.66
N ASP A 136 15.87 -48.37 16.48
CA ASP A 136 15.79 -49.83 16.42
C ASP A 136 14.71 -50.28 15.42
N ARG A 137 15.04 -51.37 14.76
CA ARG A 137 14.51 -51.91 13.50
C ARG A 137 13.68 -53.14 13.83
N VAL A 138 12.49 -53.30 13.25
CA VAL A 138 12.02 -54.64 12.81
C VAL A 138 11.17 -54.52 11.55
N ASP A 139 11.65 -55.24 10.53
CA ASP A 139 11.04 -55.54 9.23
C ASP A 139 9.73 -56.35 9.34
N GLY A 140 8.83 -56.18 8.35
CA GLY A 140 7.70 -57.09 8.15
C GLY A 140 6.81 -56.71 6.95
N PRO A 141 6.74 -57.51 5.87
CA PRO A 141 6.38 -56.99 4.54
C PRO A 141 4.97 -57.35 4.04
N THR A 142 4.63 -56.75 2.90
CA THR A 142 3.69 -57.17 1.82
C THR A 142 2.19 -56.83 1.91
N GLY A 143 1.69 -56.17 0.84
CA GLY A 143 0.25 -56.00 0.60
C GLY A 143 -0.19 -55.07 -0.54
N ARG A 144 0.24 -55.35 -1.78
CA ARG A 144 -0.48 -55.19 -3.08
C ARG A 144 -1.33 -53.93 -3.41
N ARG A 145 -1.00 -53.30 -4.56
CA ARG A 145 -1.73 -52.29 -5.39
C ARG A 145 -3.10 -52.80 -5.99
N PRO A 146 -3.77 -52.09 -6.95
CA PRO A 146 -4.49 -50.80 -6.92
C PRO A 146 -5.90 -50.89 -7.63
N ALA A 147 -6.47 -49.74 -8.06
CA ALA A 147 -7.62 -49.49 -8.98
C ALA A 147 -8.95 -49.13 -8.28
N GLY A 148 -9.82 -48.23 -8.77
CA GLY A 148 -9.94 -47.37 -9.96
C GLY A 148 -11.06 -46.33 -9.67
N GLU A 149 -11.00 -45.09 -10.17
CA GLU A 149 -11.67 -44.58 -11.40
C GLU A 149 -13.22 -44.45 -11.33
N ALA A 150 -13.72 -43.33 -11.90
CA ALA A 150 -15.10 -42.90 -12.20
C ALA A 150 -15.84 -42.10 -11.09
N ALA A 151 -16.64 -41.03 -11.34
CA ALA A 151 -17.29 -40.56 -12.56
C ALA A 151 -17.71 -39.06 -12.47
N GLU A 152 -17.80 -38.44 -13.66
CA GLU A 152 -18.70 -37.36 -14.15
C GLU A 152 -19.68 -36.66 -13.18
N ARG A 153 -19.73 -35.32 -13.22
CA ARG A 153 -20.71 -34.51 -13.99
C ARG A 153 -20.45 -33.02 -13.86
#